data_AF-A0A4C1SDJ1-F1
#
_entry.id   AF-A0A4C1SDJ1-F1
#
_cell.length_a   1.000
_cell.length_b   1.000
_cell.length_c   1.000
_cell.angle_alpha   90.00
_cell.angle_beta   90.00
_cell.angle_gamma   90.00
#
_symmetry.space_group_name_H-M   'P 1'
#
loop_
_entity.id
_entity.type
_entity.pdbx_description
1 polymer ?
#
loop_
_entity_poly.entity_id
_entity_poly.type
_entity_poly.pdbx_seq_one_letter_code
_entity_poly.pdbx_strand_id
1 'polypeptide(L)'
;MGIRKPKPEKFYLPGENLTIDEQFVPFRGRVSFKQYLPSKPDKYGTNRIPNGKSGLVEREVADGKRRELLERGFGMREEGNGPPCTPRNKHYVNLEKLMYEYVDQRASDANADERIFDILPEMYPNSTRELEVSGGKLIKFSANSLSAMMDLRKLQASNTQNLIFESHTAYEMNVLNLRLWETIASGGEIEIKSPRKIGIKRIGIDYRNEIKIEDETGFETDRPVTVMISNCDEVKIEREAFSWIINFTILNIEIRNSVVPVLPKQVFGSSSGQIRLENTRVHTAKAEAFSATYYNKIIVNASSVGLIEQEAFSQKSLIITLEFVNCNILEMQQKAILSAANNFIMRNSSASDGTSSTKPRQPNVEVLKSMFLSLKKKEYRDTGSSLSSKKLTYNVFYSFNVIQTGSVNATVAFVKIEYSTFYKVYARGFVLTSWNRIAMKNNTFLKMEPHAFVSNPGHVHDFSFVNNIIDASDNGAFGLIGQAHSRAPNDVDYRNNYFNKECNCLIEDWLSSELGITEKAFDQFALNSYCTIEEIAIARCFNVPDKNLEISKFLAKVCNDNDNIKCEPFKTKLEDGSLPNFENPFFHDEEQDTNVLSDRNKKIIGIVIVTI
;
A
#
# COMPACT_ATOMS: atom_id res chain seq x y z
N MET A 1 5.24 -17.27 68.07
CA MET A 1 6.52 -16.72 67.58
C MET A 1 6.23 -15.73 66.47
N GLY A 2 6.64 -14.47 66.67
CA GLY A 2 6.37 -13.38 65.73
C GLY A 2 7.34 -13.37 64.56
N ILE A 3 6.86 -12.97 63.39
CA ILE A 3 7.68 -12.57 62.25
C ILE A 3 7.42 -11.08 62.01
N ARG A 4 8.49 -10.30 62.17
CA ARG A 4 8.55 -8.85 62.00
C ARG A 4 8.27 -8.47 60.55
N LYS A 5 7.45 -7.45 60.32
CA LYS A 5 7.37 -6.75 59.03
C LYS A 5 8.60 -5.83 58.85
N PRO A 6 9.23 -5.78 57.67
CA PRO A 6 10.32 -4.85 57.41
C PRO A 6 9.79 -3.42 57.30
N LYS A 7 10.62 -2.46 57.72
CA LYS A 7 10.43 -1.01 57.50
C LYS A 7 10.54 -0.72 56.00
N PRO A 8 9.68 0.11 55.40
CA PRO A 8 9.93 0.63 54.06
C PRO A 8 11.05 1.68 54.13
N GLU A 9 12.08 1.47 53.31
CA GLU A 9 13.10 2.45 53.00
C GLU A 9 12.55 3.59 52.13
N LYS A 10 13.36 4.64 52.06
CA LYS A 10 13.10 6.00 51.66
C LYS A 10 12.93 6.22 50.14
N PHE A 11 12.00 7.11 49.82
CA PHE A 11 11.86 8.02 48.66
C PHE A 11 11.87 7.45 47.23
N TYR A 12 10.68 7.42 46.62
CA TYR A 12 10.50 7.54 45.17
C TYR A 12 10.42 9.03 44.80
N LEU A 13 11.26 9.49 43.87
CA LEU A 13 11.12 10.81 43.23
C LEU A 13 10.40 10.59 41.89
N PRO A 14 9.18 11.10 41.69
CA PRO A 14 8.47 10.93 40.43
C PRO A 14 9.13 11.78 39.33
N GLY A 15 9.38 11.18 38.17
CA GLY A 15 9.85 11.87 36.96
C GLY A 15 8.71 12.57 36.21
N GLU A 16 9.06 13.41 35.23
CA GLU A 16 8.16 14.34 34.50
C GLU A 16 6.95 13.71 33.77
N ASN A 17 6.85 12.38 33.68
CA ASN A 17 5.73 11.68 33.03
C ASN A 17 5.08 10.65 33.96
N LEU A 18 4.72 11.05 35.18
CA LEU A 18 3.90 10.23 36.07
C LEU A 18 2.43 10.69 36.01
N THR A 19 1.59 9.93 35.31
CA THR A 19 0.13 10.05 35.43
C THR A 19 -0.32 9.34 36.70
N ILE A 20 -0.91 10.09 37.63
CA ILE A 20 -1.66 9.52 38.75
C ILE A 20 -3.10 9.41 38.28
N ASP A 21 -3.60 8.19 38.09
CA ASP A 21 -5.02 7.96 37.86
C ASP A 21 -5.78 8.30 39.16
N GLU A 22 -6.64 9.32 39.10
CA GLU A 22 -7.49 9.72 40.21
C GLU A 22 -8.57 8.66 40.47
N GLN A 23 -8.31 7.75 41.38
CA GLN A 23 -9.38 7.05 42.11
C GLN A 23 -9.62 7.82 43.40
N PHE A 24 -10.68 8.64 43.45
CA PHE A 24 -11.07 9.37 44.66
C PHE A 24 -11.51 8.39 45.75
N VAL A 25 -10.61 8.10 46.69
CA VAL A 25 -10.98 7.46 47.95
C VAL A 25 -11.52 8.54 48.88
N PRO A 26 -12.73 8.42 49.43
CA PRO A 26 -13.28 9.43 50.32
C PRO A 26 -12.45 9.55 51.60
N PHE A 27 -11.65 10.61 51.71
CA PHE A 27 -10.85 10.93 52.89
C PHE A 27 -11.71 11.65 53.93
N ARG A 28 -11.89 11.03 55.11
CA ARG A 28 -12.67 11.60 56.25
C ARG A 28 -11.78 12.22 57.33
N GLY A 29 -10.63 12.79 56.95
CA GLY A 29 -9.71 13.46 57.88
C GLY A 29 -9.81 14.99 57.81
N ARG A 30 -9.45 15.66 58.92
CA ARG A 30 -9.32 17.13 58.95
C ARG A 30 -7.99 17.52 58.31
N VAL A 31 -8.03 18.37 57.28
CA VAL A 31 -6.81 18.93 56.67
C VAL A 31 -6.60 20.34 57.21
N SER A 32 -5.39 20.61 57.68
CA SER A 32 -4.93 21.95 58.05
C SER A 32 -3.76 22.33 57.16
N PHE A 33 -3.84 23.49 56.51
CA PHE A 33 -2.72 24.06 55.76
C PHE A 33 -2.47 25.50 56.20
N LYS A 34 -1.22 25.95 56.01
CA LYS A 34 -0.79 27.31 56.32
C LYS A 34 -1.16 28.20 55.14
N GLN A 35 -1.96 29.22 55.39
CA GLN A 35 -2.32 30.21 54.37
C GLN A 35 -1.40 31.42 54.51
N TYR A 36 -0.77 31.79 53.40
CA TYR A 36 0.05 33.00 53.32
C TYR A 36 -0.85 34.25 53.30
N LEU A 37 -0.50 35.26 54.09
CA LEU A 37 -1.24 36.52 54.19
C LEU A 37 -0.43 37.64 53.51
N PRO A 38 -0.85 38.10 52.31
CA PRO A 38 -0.08 39.07 51.53
C PRO A 38 0.20 40.39 52.26
N SER A 39 -0.66 40.79 53.20
CA SER A 39 -0.50 42.01 53.99
C SER A 39 0.46 41.90 55.18
N LYS A 40 0.91 40.68 55.55
CA LYS A 40 1.78 40.40 56.70
C LYS A 40 2.72 39.21 56.39
N PRO A 41 3.81 39.43 55.63
CA PRO A 41 4.65 38.36 55.08
C PRO A 41 5.32 37.46 56.15
N ASP A 42 5.51 37.97 57.36
CA ASP A 42 6.20 37.23 58.45
C ASP A 42 5.24 36.38 59.31
N LYS A 43 3.96 36.26 58.94
CA LYS A 43 2.96 35.50 59.71
C LYS A 43 2.13 34.59 58.81
N TYR A 44 1.90 33.36 59.28
CA TYR A 44 1.00 32.39 58.63
C TYR A 44 -0.31 32.25 59.41
N GLY A 45 -1.43 32.34 58.70
CA GLY A 45 -2.74 31.96 59.25
C GLY A 45 -2.90 30.43 59.19
N THR A 46 -3.39 29.82 60.27
CA THR A 46 -3.78 28.41 60.24
C THR A 46 -5.29 28.34 60.14
N ASN A 47 -5.80 27.93 58.97
CA ASN A 47 -7.25 27.77 58.78
C ASN A 47 -7.65 26.30 59.02
N ARG A 48 -8.71 26.11 59.81
CA ARG A 48 -9.33 24.79 60.05
C ARG A 48 -10.72 24.78 59.43
N ILE A 49 -10.98 23.82 58.55
CA ILE A 49 -12.32 23.58 58.01
C ILE A 49 -13.05 22.61 58.95
N PRO A 50 -14.20 22.98 59.56
CA PRO A 50 -14.98 22.04 60.35
C PRO A 50 -15.79 21.09 59.44
N ASN A 51 -15.99 19.85 59.91
CA ASN A 51 -16.87 18.90 59.25
C ASN A 51 -18.33 19.39 59.29
N GLY A 52 -18.97 19.54 58.13
CA GLY A 52 -20.41 19.76 58.07
C GLY A 52 -20.96 19.96 56.66
N LYS A 53 -21.45 18.86 56.08
CA LYS A 53 -22.34 18.73 54.91
C LYS A 53 -21.82 19.25 53.56
N SER A 54 -22.01 18.43 52.54
CA SER A 54 -21.79 18.71 51.12
C SER A 54 -22.40 20.06 50.73
N GLY A 55 -21.54 21.05 50.53
CA GLY A 55 -21.87 22.37 50.02
C GLY A 55 -20.63 22.93 49.33
N LEU A 56 -20.78 23.28 48.05
CA LEU A 56 -19.79 24.00 47.26
C LEU A 56 -19.43 25.32 47.97
N VAL A 57 -18.15 25.65 48.04
CA VAL A 57 -17.69 26.99 48.42
C VAL A 57 -17.20 27.67 47.15
N GLU A 58 -18.07 28.51 46.56
CA GLU A 58 -17.66 29.53 45.61
C GLU A 58 -16.88 30.64 46.33
N ARG A 59 -15.87 31.19 45.65
CA ARG A 59 -15.42 32.55 45.88
C ARG A 59 -15.37 33.29 44.55
N GLU A 60 -16.30 34.22 44.39
CA GLU A 60 -16.13 35.39 43.53
C GLU A 60 -14.86 36.15 43.98
N VAL A 61 -13.92 36.36 43.06
CA VAL A 61 -12.93 37.43 43.22
C VAL A 61 -13.56 38.66 42.58
N ALA A 62 -14.06 39.55 43.43
CA ALA A 62 -14.53 40.86 43.02
C ALA A 62 -13.38 41.67 42.40
N ASP A 63 -13.48 41.98 41.11
CA ASP A 63 -12.70 43.00 40.44
C ASP A 63 -13.06 44.37 41.02
N GLY A 64 -12.08 45.00 41.70
CA GLY A 64 -12.25 46.30 42.30
C GLY A 64 -10.97 47.12 42.22
N LYS A 65 -11.00 48.14 41.34
CA LYS A 65 -10.08 49.29 41.21
C LYS A 65 -8.67 49.03 40.66
N ARG A 66 -8.56 49.14 39.33
CA ARG A 66 -7.34 49.52 38.62
C ARG A 66 -7.47 50.95 38.07
N ARG A 67 -7.32 51.94 38.95
CA ARG A 67 -6.93 53.32 38.63
C ARG A 67 -6.02 53.78 39.75
N GLU A 68 -4.95 54.47 39.36
CA GLU A 68 -3.80 54.91 40.17
C GLU A 68 -2.81 53.80 40.56
N LEU A 69 -1.82 53.59 39.69
CA LEU A 69 -0.40 53.44 40.01
C LEU A 69 0.39 53.44 38.68
N LEU A 70 0.15 54.46 37.85
CA LEU A 70 1.24 55.05 37.07
C LEU A 70 1.94 56.02 38.04
N GLU A 71 3.26 56.12 37.92
CA GLU A 71 4.16 56.92 38.77
C GLU A 71 4.63 56.24 40.06
N ARG A 72 5.68 55.43 39.92
CA ARG A 72 6.95 55.61 40.65
C ARG A 72 7.97 54.60 40.16
N GLY A 73 8.98 55.11 39.46
CA GLY A 73 10.14 54.34 39.05
C GLY A 73 10.93 53.90 40.27
N PHE A 74 11.15 52.59 40.39
CA PHE A 74 12.30 52.03 41.07
C PHE A 74 12.76 50.82 40.27
N GLY A 75 13.95 50.94 39.70
CA GLY A 75 14.65 49.83 39.07
C GLY A 75 15.05 48.82 40.13
N MET A 76 14.74 47.55 39.88
CA MET A 76 15.46 46.44 40.48
C MET A 76 16.07 45.61 39.37
N ARG A 77 17.40 45.50 39.49
CA ARG A 77 18.33 44.76 38.67
C ARG A 77 18.27 43.30 39.14
N GLU A 78 17.78 42.39 38.32
CA GLU A 78 17.97 40.95 38.53
C GLU A 78 19.06 40.45 37.59
N GLU A 79 20.22 40.15 38.18
CA GLU A 79 21.19 39.23 37.62
C GLU A 79 20.66 37.81 37.84
N GLY A 80 20.41 37.09 36.75
CA GLY A 80 19.95 35.71 36.76
C GLY A 80 20.10 35.09 35.39
N ASN A 81 21.31 34.60 35.09
CA ASN A 81 21.59 33.79 33.91
C ASN A 81 20.84 32.45 33.98
N GLY A 82 19.70 32.40 33.30
CA GLY A 82 19.02 31.16 32.90
C GLY A 82 18.20 31.45 31.65
N PRO A 83 18.21 30.61 30.60
CA PRO A 83 17.38 30.85 29.44
C PRO A 83 15.91 30.85 29.88
N PRO A 84 15.10 31.85 29.48
CA PRO A 84 13.70 31.87 29.83
C PRO A 84 13.01 30.65 29.22
N CYS A 85 12.42 29.81 30.06
CA CYS A 85 11.47 28.79 29.61
C CYS A 85 10.32 29.53 28.90
N THR A 86 10.34 29.51 27.56
CA THR A 86 9.22 30.05 26.78
C THR A 86 7.96 29.29 27.16
N PRO A 87 6.88 29.97 27.58
CA PRO A 87 5.59 29.32 27.81
C PRO A 87 5.16 28.62 26.51
N ARG A 88 4.85 27.33 26.57
CA ARG A 88 4.18 26.66 25.46
C ARG A 88 2.72 27.14 25.45
N ASN A 89 2.41 28.10 24.59
CA ASN A 89 1.03 28.56 24.34
C ASN A 89 0.23 27.48 23.59
N LYS A 90 -0.15 26.43 24.32
CA LYS A 90 -1.02 25.35 23.84
C LYS A 90 -2.45 25.62 24.31
N HIS A 91 -3.39 25.66 23.37
CA HIS A 91 -4.81 25.83 23.66
C HIS A 91 -5.56 24.53 23.36
N TYR A 92 -6.35 24.09 24.33
CA TYR A 92 -7.19 22.90 24.23
C TYR A 92 -8.65 23.32 24.27
N VAL A 93 -9.39 22.98 23.22
CA VAL A 93 -10.85 23.14 23.17
C VAL A 93 -11.44 21.74 23.24
N ASN A 94 -11.80 21.33 24.45
CA ASN A 94 -12.57 20.10 24.67
C ASN A 94 -14.06 20.48 24.75
N LEU A 95 -14.80 20.17 23.68
CA LEU A 95 -16.21 20.54 23.55
C LEU A 95 -17.10 19.72 24.49
N GLU A 96 -16.71 18.51 24.87
CA GLU A 96 -17.44 17.72 25.88
C GLU A 96 -17.36 18.38 27.26
N LYS A 97 -16.20 18.98 27.60
CA LYS A 97 -15.98 19.63 28.91
C LYS A 97 -16.60 21.02 29.02
N LEU A 98 -16.48 21.86 27.97
CA LEU A 98 -17.12 23.18 27.92
C LEU A 98 -18.64 23.08 28.07
N MET A 99 -19.23 21.98 27.60
CA MET A 99 -20.66 21.71 27.75
C MET A 99 -21.08 21.35 29.18
N TYR A 100 -20.27 20.61 29.94
CA TYR A 100 -20.61 20.30 31.34
C TYR A 100 -20.65 21.57 32.21
N GLU A 101 -19.83 22.57 31.92
CA GLU A 101 -19.82 23.86 32.64
C GLU A 101 -20.96 24.80 32.19
N TYR A 102 -21.46 24.68 30.96
CA TYR A 102 -22.53 25.54 30.43
C TYR A 102 -23.95 25.00 30.65
N VAL A 103 -24.12 23.67 30.74
CA VAL A 103 -25.44 23.01 30.92
C VAL A 103 -26.00 23.21 32.33
N ASP A 104 -25.20 23.58 33.32
CA ASP A 104 -25.68 23.90 34.68
C ASP A 104 -26.37 25.28 34.78
N GLN A 105 -26.32 26.12 33.72
CA GLN A 105 -26.90 27.47 33.76
C GLN A 105 -28.13 27.70 32.86
N ARG A 106 -28.45 26.83 31.89
CA ARG A 106 -29.70 26.93 31.10
C ARG A 106 -30.18 25.58 30.58
N ALA A 107 -30.88 24.84 31.43
CA ALA A 107 -31.73 23.73 31.00
C ALA A 107 -33.15 24.23 30.73
N SER A 108 -33.48 24.57 29.48
CA SER A 108 -34.83 24.40 28.91
C SER A 108 -34.98 24.92 27.47
N ASP A 109 -34.09 24.62 26.52
CA ASP A 109 -34.45 24.81 25.10
C ASP A 109 -33.90 23.66 24.24
N ALA A 110 -34.80 23.15 23.41
CA ALA A 110 -34.69 21.94 22.63
C ALA A 110 -33.69 22.07 21.46
N ASN A 111 -32.61 21.30 21.51
CA ASN A 111 -32.04 20.43 20.45
C ASN A 111 -30.58 20.12 20.81
N ALA A 112 -30.37 19.22 21.77
CA ALA A 112 -29.02 18.75 22.13
C ALA A 112 -28.38 17.85 21.05
N ASP A 113 -29.12 17.55 19.96
CA ASP A 113 -28.78 16.61 18.88
C ASP A 113 -28.19 17.26 17.61
N GLU A 114 -28.11 18.60 17.56
CA GLU A 114 -27.53 19.38 16.46
C GLU A 114 -26.29 20.18 16.93
N ARG A 115 -25.31 19.49 17.52
CA ARG A 115 -24.08 20.13 18.02
C ARG A 115 -23.14 20.49 16.88
N ILE A 116 -23.47 21.57 16.18
CA ILE A 116 -22.66 22.25 15.18
C ILE A 116 -21.79 23.29 15.89
N PHE A 117 -20.47 23.16 15.76
CA PHE A 117 -19.51 24.09 16.32
C PHE A 117 -18.80 24.83 15.20
N ASP A 118 -19.09 26.12 15.07
CA ASP A 118 -18.44 27.01 14.11
C ASP A 118 -17.28 27.74 14.81
N ILE A 119 -16.07 27.47 14.34
CA ILE A 119 -14.82 28.04 14.85
C ILE A 119 -14.68 29.43 14.22
N LEU A 120 -14.82 30.48 15.04
CA LEU A 120 -14.69 31.88 14.62
C LEU A 120 -13.33 32.46 15.02
N PRO A 121 -12.76 33.45 14.29
CA PRO A 121 -11.43 34.01 14.58
C PRO A 121 -11.25 34.54 16.01
N GLU A 122 -12.34 35.01 16.62
CA GLU A 122 -12.36 35.69 17.92
C GLU A 122 -12.20 34.76 19.13
N MET A 123 -12.30 33.44 18.93
CA MET A 123 -12.38 32.47 20.03
C MET A 123 -11.01 32.05 20.59
N TYR A 124 -9.89 32.51 20.02
CA TYR A 124 -8.53 32.13 20.44
C TYR A 124 -7.56 33.31 20.32
N PRO A 125 -6.49 33.36 21.14
CA PRO A 125 -5.46 34.37 21.00
C PRO A 125 -4.67 34.22 19.69
N ASN A 126 -4.30 35.34 19.06
CA ASN A 126 -3.45 35.33 17.85
C ASN A 126 -2.06 34.69 18.08
N SER A 127 -1.62 34.58 19.34
CA SER A 127 -0.35 33.93 19.74
C SER A 127 -0.46 32.41 19.95
N THR A 128 -1.60 31.81 19.57
CA THR A 128 -1.83 30.37 19.67
C THR A 128 -0.89 29.60 18.75
N ARG A 129 -0.08 28.70 19.32
CA ARG A 129 0.88 27.87 18.57
C ARG A 129 0.38 26.47 18.30
N GLU A 130 -0.50 25.97 19.16
CA GLU A 130 -1.12 24.66 19.01
C GLU A 130 -2.60 24.80 19.36
N LEU A 131 -3.46 24.38 18.44
CA LEU A 131 -4.91 24.32 18.61
C LEU A 131 -5.35 22.86 18.50
N GLU A 132 -6.01 22.38 19.53
CA GLU A 132 -6.58 21.04 19.59
C GLU A 132 -8.08 21.16 19.84
N VAL A 133 -8.88 20.74 18.86
CA VAL A 133 -10.35 20.74 18.92
C VAL A 133 -10.82 19.30 19.00
N SER A 134 -11.71 19.01 19.94
CA SER A 134 -12.24 17.66 20.11
C SER A 134 -13.71 17.63 20.50
N GLY A 135 -14.44 16.63 20.02
CA GLY A 135 -15.87 16.44 20.28
C GLY A 135 -16.78 17.02 19.18
N GLY A 136 -18.09 16.82 19.33
CA GLY A 136 -19.12 17.45 18.48
C GLY A 136 -19.62 16.61 17.32
N LYS A 137 -20.80 16.97 16.80
CA LYS A 137 -21.39 16.33 15.60
C LYS A 137 -20.85 16.95 14.31
N LEU A 138 -20.54 18.25 14.35
CA LEU A 138 -19.94 18.96 13.24
C LEU A 138 -18.98 20.01 13.81
N ILE A 139 -17.71 19.90 13.46
CA ILE A 139 -16.74 21.00 13.61
C ILE A 139 -16.64 21.66 12.25
N LYS A 140 -16.99 22.92 12.18
CA LYS A 140 -16.88 23.74 10.98
C LYS A 140 -15.84 24.82 11.24
N PHE A 141 -14.80 24.85 10.42
CA PHE A 141 -13.90 25.99 10.33
C PHE A 141 -14.42 26.88 9.21
N SER A 142 -15.02 28.01 9.56
CA SER A 142 -15.51 28.97 8.57
C SER A 142 -14.37 29.77 7.93
N ALA A 143 -14.68 30.47 6.84
CA ALA A 143 -13.72 31.33 6.16
C ALA A 143 -12.98 32.29 7.14
N ASN A 144 -11.66 32.40 6.97
CA ASN A 144 -10.74 33.20 7.80
C ASN A 144 -10.66 32.83 9.29
N SER A 145 -11.34 31.78 9.75
CA SER A 145 -11.37 31.38 11.17
C SER A 145 -9.99 31.11 11.78
N LEU A 146 -9.04 30.69 10.95
CA LEU A 146 -7.68 30.41 11.38
C LEU A 146 -6.68 31.52 11.01
N SER A 147 -7.03 32.43 10.10
CA SER A 147 -6.12 33.46 9.55
C SER A 147 -5.51 34.40 10.60
N ALA A 148 -6.18 34.61 11.74
CA ALA A 148 -5.64 35.41 12.83
C ALA A 148 -4.48 34.74 13.60
N MET A 149 -4.31 33.42 13.47
CA MET A 149 -3.31 32.64 14.21
C MET A 149 -2.00 32.46 13.41
N MET A 150 -1.30 33.56 13.15
CA MET A 150 -0.05 33.55 12.36
C MET A 150 1.05 32.63 12.95
N ASP A 151 1.02 32.41 14.27
CA ASP A 151 1.97 31.57 15.00
C ASP A 151 1.56 30.09 15.10
N LEU A 152 0.41 29.70 14.53
CA LEU A 152 -0.11 28.34 14.65
C LEU A 152 0.81 27.35 13.95
N ARG A 153 1.38 26.41 14.68
CA ARG A 153 2.27 25.35 14.17
C ARG A 153 1.60 24.00 14.10
N LYS A 154 0.57 23.78 14.90
CA LYS A 154 -0.16 22.52 14.98
C LYS A 154 -1.65 22.77 15.11
N LEU A 155 -2.42 22.24 14.16
CA LEU A 155 -3.87 22.13 14.27
C LEU A 155 -4.24 20.65 14.35
N GLN A 156 -5.01 20.31 15.38
CA GLN A 156 -5.49 18.97 15.61
C GLN A 156 -7.00 18.97 15.83
N ALA A 157 -7.74 18.22 15.01
CA ALA A 157 -9.16 17.96 15.22
C ALA A 157 -9.35 16.46 15.48
N SER A 158 -10.15 16.11 16.49
CA SER A 158 -10.37 14.72 16.89
C SER A 158 -11.77 14.48 17.47
N ASN A 159 -12.22 13.23 17.48
CA ASN A 159 -13.52 12.84 18.07
C ASN A 159 -14.72 13.69 17.58
N THR A 160 -14.79 13.98 16.29
CA THR A 160 -15.91 14.71 15.67
C THR A 160 -16.51 13.88 14.55
N GLN A 161 -17.84 13.85 14.44
CA GLN A 161 -18.49 13.13 13.34
C GLN A 161 -18.18 13.81 12.01
N ASN A 162 -18.50 15.10 11.87
CA ASN A 162 -18.24 15.83 10.64
C ASN A 162 -17.19 16.90 10.87
N LEU A 163 -16.33 17.09 9.87
CA LEU A 163 -15.31 18.14 9.90
C LEU A 163 -15.29 18.86 8.55
N ILE A 164 -15.68 20.13 8.56
CA ILE A 164 -15.76 20.95 7.35
C ILE A 164 -14.73 22.07 7.47
N PHE A 165 -13.82 22.12 6.49
CA PHE A 165 -13.00 23.30 6.24
C PHE A 165 -13.62 24.07 5.09
N GLU A 166 -14.14 25.27 5.34
CA GLU A 166 -14.63 26.13 4.27
C GLU A 166 -13.48 26.75 3.46
N SER A 167 -13.80 27.22 2.27
CA SER A 167 -12.85 27.94 1.45
C SER A 167 -12.31 29.16 2.20
N HIS A 168 -11.00 29.42 2.06
CA HIS A 168 -10.29 30.52 2.76
C HIS A 168 -10.24 30.41 4.29
N THR A 169 -10.50 29.24 4.88
CA THR A 169 -10.39 29.03 6.34
C THR A 169 -9.06 29.53 6.94
N ALA A 170 -7.95 29.31 6.23
CA ALA A 170 -6.59 29.51 6.71
C ALA A 170 -5.75 30.39 5.78
N TYR A 171 -6.35 31.49 5.30
CA TYR A 171 -5.69 32.44 4.41
C TYR A 171 -4.40 33.02 5.05
N GLU A 172 -3.28 32.91 4.34
CA GLU A 172 -1.94 33.44 4.71
C GLU A 172 -1.33 32.87 6.00
N MET A 173 -1.74 31.67 6.39
CA MET A 173 -1.14 31.01 7.56
C MET A 173 0.12 30.23 7.23
N ASN A 174 1.03 30.13 8.20
CA ASN A 174 2.22 29.29 8.15
C ASN A 174 2.10 28.09 9.10
N VAL A 175 1.12 27.21 8.84
CA VAL A 175 0.88 26.03 9.70
C VAL A 175 1.86 24.91 9.38
N LEU A 176 2.77 24.61 10.31
CA LEU A 176 3.75 23.55 10.08
C LEU A 176 3.12 22.15 9.96
N ASN A 177 2.11 21.81 10.76
CA ASN A 177 1.49 20.49 10.74
C ASN A 177 -0.03 20.58 10.97
N LEU A 178 -0.81 20.13 9.99
CA LEU A 178 -2.22 19.84 10.14
C LEU A 178 -2.40 18.34 10.37
N ARG A 179 -2.99 17.95 11.50
CA ARG A 179 -3.30 16.54 11.81
C ARG A 179 -4.77 16.38 12.15
N LEU A 180 -5.51 15.82 11.22
CA LEU A 180 -6.89 15.40 11.41
C LEU A 180 -6.84 13.92 11.77
N TRP A 181 -7.27 13.55 12.97
CA TRP A 181 -7.33 12.14 13.34
C TRP A 181 -8.58 11.91 14.18
N GLU A 182 -9.40 10.97 13.76
CA GLU A 182 -10.58 10.59 14.53
C GLU A 182 -10.31 9.30 15.31
N THR A 183 -10.82 9.20 16.53
CA THR A 183 -10.69 7.98 17.35
C THR A 183 -11.92 7.09 17.24
N ILE A 184 -13.15 7.59 17.27
CA ILE A 184 -14.39 6.83 17.01
C ILE A 184 -15.55 7.81 16.72
N ALA A 185 -16.19 7.73 15.55
CA ALA A 185 -17.64 7.80 15.40
C ALA A 185 -18.07 7.18 14.05
N SER A 186 -19.13 6.38 14.07
CA SER A 186 -19.73 5.77 12.88
C SER A 186 -20.53 6.81 12.08
N GLY A 187 -20.23 6.98 10.79
CA GLY A 187 -21.10 7.68 9.83
C GLY A 187 -20.87 9.19 9.66
N GLY A 188 -19.65 9.68 9.82
CA GLY A 188 -19.30 11.07 9.55
C GLY A 188 -18.58 11.31 8.21
N GLU A 189 -18.46 12.57 7.81
CA GLU A 189 -17.77 13.01 6.60
C GLU A 189 -16.73 14.09 6.93
N ILE A 190 -15.53 13.99 6.34
CA ILE A 190 -14.59 15.11 6.27
C ILE A 190 -14.70 15.75 4.89
N GLU A 191 -15.10 17.01 4.87
CA GLU A 191 -15.12 17.82 3.65
C GLU A 191 -14.03 18.90 3.73
N ILE A 192 -13.05 18.82 2.83
CA ILE A 192 -12.00 19.83 2.72
C ILE A 192 -12.31 20.68 1.50
N LYS A 193 -12.73 21.94 1.74
CA LYS A 193 -12.92 22.95 0.69
C LYS A 193 -11.72 23.89 0.66
N SER A 194 -11.31 24.27 -0.55
CA SER A 194 -10.04 24.94 -0.87
C SER A 194 -9.63 26.10 0.04
N PRO A 195 -8.61 25.93 0.89
CA PRO A 195 -8.04 27.05 1.61
C PRO A 195 -6.91 27.68 0.79
N ARG A 196 -7.20 28.77 0.08
CA ARG A 196 -6.16 29.52 -0.66
C ARG A 196 -5.06 30.01 0.29
N LYS A 197 -3.79 29.81 -0.12
CA LYS A 197 -2.55 30.20 0.58
C LYS A 197 -2.39 29.68 2.02
N ILE A 198 -2.24 28.37 2.20
CA ILE A 198 -1.70 27.84 3.46
C ILE A 198 -0.28 27.30 3.27
N GLY A 199 0.68 27.80 4.05
CA GLY A 199 2.03 27.25 4.18
C GLY A 199 2.06 25.94 4.97
N ILE A 200 1.34 24.89 4.52
CA ILE A 200 1.32 23.58 5.20
C ILE A 200 2.47 22.69 4.74
N LYS A 201 3.27 22.22 5.71
CA LYS A 201 4.30 21.21 5.43
C LYS A 201 3.76 19.78 5.43
N ARG A 202 2.77 19.49 6.29
CA ARG A 202 2.19 18.15 6.41
C ARG A 202 0.70 18.19 6.73
N ILE A 203 -0.07 17.41 5.98
CA ILE A 203 -1.48 17.11 6.21
C ILE A 203 -1.56 15.62 6.48
N GLY A 204 -1.98 15.24 7.67
CA GLY A 204 -2.31 13.86 8.00
C GLY A 204 -3.80 13.76 8.27
N ILE A 205 -4.50 12.88 7.55
CA ILE A 205 -5.89 12.55 7.73
C ILE A 205 -5.96 11.06 8.05
N ASP A 206 -6.38 10.73 9.27
CA ASP A 206 -6.64 9.36 9.71
C ASP A 206 -8.10 9.27 10.15
N TYR A 207 -8.94 8.74 9.28
CA TYR A 207 -10.40 8.88 9.40
C TYR A 207 -11.09 7.62 8.90
N ARG A 208 -12.04 7.07 9.68
CA ARG A 208 -12.62 5.75 9.36
C ARG A 208 -13.73 5.76 8.32
N ASN A 209 -14.41 6.86 8.09
CA ASN A 209 -15.56 6.90 7.19
C ASN A 209 -15.18 7.50 5.82
N GLU A 210 -15.99 8.43 5.31
CA GLU A 210 -15.84 9.06 4.02
C GLU A 210 -15.02 10.36 4.13
N ILE A 211 -14.06 10.54 3.21
CA ILE A 211 -13.39 11.82 2.97
C ILE A 211 -13.78 12.30 1.59
N LYS A 212 -14.22 13.56 1.51
CA LYS A 212 -14.43 14.27 0.25
C LYS A 212 -13.40 15.38 0.09
N ILE A 213 -12.63 15.30 -0.98
CA ILE A 213 -11.66 16.32 -1.40
C ILE A 213 -12.21 16.97 -2.67
N GLU A 214 -12.61 18.24 -2.55
CA GLU A 214 -13.19 19.01 -3.65
C GLU A 214 -12.15 19.41 -4.71
N ASP A 215 -12.65 19.90 -5.85
CA ASP A 215 -11.81 20.48 -6.87
C ASP A 215 -11.05 21.72 -6.38
N GLU A 216 -9.89 21.97 -6.99
CA GLU A 216 -9.05 23.12 -6.67
C GLU A 216 -8.71 23.30 -5.18
N THR A 217 -8.69 22.24 -4.35
CA THR A 217 -8.36 22.30 -2.91
C THR A 217 -6.91 22.71 -2.68
N GLY A 218 -6.63 23.99 -2.88
CA GLY A 218 -5.33 24.49 -3.27
C GLY A 218 -4.49 25.01 -2.12
N PHE A 219 -3.60 24.18 -1.55
CA PHE A 219 -2.60 24.65 -0.59
C PHE A 219 -1.44 25.37 -1.29
N GLU A 220 -1.66 26.57 -1.84
CA GLU A 220 -0.55 27.34 -2.41
C GLU A 220 0.58 27.51 -1.37
N THR A 221 1.73 26.86 -1.59
CA THR A 221 2.85 26.83 -0.66
C THR A 221 4.19 26.79 -1.37
N ASP A 222 5.14 27.52 -0.80
CA ASP A 222 6.56 27.60 -1.15
C ASP A 222 7.39 26.46 -0.54
N ARG A 223 6.77 25.52 0.19
CA ARG A 223 7.46 24.42 0.89
C ARG A 223 6.97 23.04 0.46
N PRO A 224 7.82 22.00 0.54
CA PRO A 224 7.39 20.61 0.31
C PRO A 224 6.21 20.22 1.18
N VAL A 225 5.18 19.63 0.57
CA VAL A 225 3.95 19.19 1.24
C VAL A 225 3.88 17.68 1.24
N THR A 226 3.54 17.11 2.39
CA THR A 226 3.17 15.70 2.48
C THR A 226 1.71 15.58 2.87
N VAL A 227 0.90 14.95 2.01
CA VAL A 227 -0.50 14.61 2.27
C VAL A 227 -0.57 13.11 2.55
N MET A 228 -1.04 12.75 3.74
CA MET A 228 -1.26 11.36 4.15
C MET A 228 -2.74 11.18 4.45
N ILE A 229 -3.38 10.25 3.75
CA ILE A 229 -4.76 9.83 3.97
C ILE A 229 -4.72 8.36 4.37
N SER A 230 -5.27 8.00 5.52
CA SER A 230 -5.21 6.62 6.01
C SER A 230 -6.48 6.14 6.68
N ASN A 231 -6.72 4.83 6.52
CA ASN A 231 -7.77 4.05 7.21
C ASN A 231 -9.20 4.51 6.89
N CYS A 232 -9.46 4.98 5.68
CA CYS A 232 -10.75 5.53 5.27
C CYS A 232 -11.58 4.51 4.50
N ASP A 233 -12.83 4.31 4.90
CA ASP A 233 -13.76 3.45 4.19
C ASP A 233 -13.91 3.90 2.73
N GLU A 234 -13.98 5.22 2.48
CA GLU A 234 -14.04 5.78 1.12
C GLU A 234 -13.33 7.14 1.03
N VAL A 235 -12.55 7.34 -0.04
CA VAL A 235 -11.89 8.62 -0.36
C VAL A 235 -12.42 9.09 -1.71
N LYS A 236 -13.37 10.02 -1.68
CA LYS A 236 -13.92 10.69 -2.86
C LYS A 236 -13.05 11.89 -3.20
N ILE A 237 -12.44 11.85 -4.38
CA ILE A 237 -11.55 12.88 -4.87
C ILE A 237 -12.18 13.47 -6.12
N GLU A 238 -12.32 14.78 -6.17
CA GLU A 238 -12.79 15.52 -7.34
C GLU A 238 -11.62 15.85 -8.28
N ARG A 239 -11.94 16.42 -9.45
CA ARG A 239 -10.94 16.72 -10.49
C ARG A 239 -9.92 17.72 -9.96
N GLU A 240 -8.67 17.57 -10.35
CA GLU A 240 -7.62 18.57 -10.04
C GLU A 240 -7.35 18.81 -8.55
N ALA A 241 -7.82 17.91 -7.68
CA ALA A 241 -7.66 18.00 -6.23
C ALA A 241 -6.21 18.18 -5.75
N PHE A 242 -5.21 17.71 -6.52
CA PHE A 242 -3.79 17.91 -6.24
C PHE A 242 -3.01 18.61 -7.38
N SER A 243 -3.69 19.42 -8.22
CA SER A 243 -3.12 20.03 -9.45
C SER A 243 -2.64 21.47 -9.31
N TRP A 244 -2.69 22.04 -8.12
CA TRP A 244 -2.43 23.46 -7.84
C TRP A 244 -1.03 23.74 -7.26
N ILE A 245 -0.15 22.74 -7.16
CA ILE A 245 1.24 22.94 -6.69
C ILE A 245 2.10 23.40 -7.86
N ILE A 246 2.08 24.72 -8.09
CA ILE A 246 2.61 25.29 -9.33
C ILE A 246 4.12 25.59 -9.25
N ASN A 247 4.81 25.51 -8.11
CA ASN A 247 6.22 25.92 -8.04
C ASN A 247 7.08 25.12 -7.06
N PHE A 248 8.07 24.39 -7.61
CA PHE A 248 9.31 23.88 -6.98
C PHE A 248 9.22 23.02 -5.71
N THR A 249 8.03 22.72 -5.20
CA THR A 249 7.87 21.99 -3.94
C THR A 249 7.60 20.51 -4.19
N ILE A 250 8.35 19.66 -3.50
CA ILE A 250 8.20 18.21 -3.57
C ILE A 250 6.86 17.84 -2.92
N LEU A 251 5.88 17.45 -3.73
CA LEU A 251 4.61 16.89 -3.27
C LEU A 251 4.75 15.39 -3.02
N ASN A 252 4.45 14.96 -1.80
CA ASN A 252 4.32 13.55 -1.45
C ASN A 252 2.86 13.26 -1.08
N ILE A 253 2.21 12.38 -1.84
CA ILE A 253 0.84 11.94 -1.57
C ILE A 253 0.89 10.48 -1.20
N GLU A 254 0.25 10.15 -0.09
CA GLU A 254 0.19 8.79 0.43
C GLU A 254 -1.24 8.46 0.86
N ILE A 255 -1.84 7.48 0.21
CA ILE A 255 -3.17 6.96 0.54
C ILE A 255 -3.00 5.51 1.01
N ARG A 256 -3.39 5.23 2.26
CA ARG A 256 -3.19 3.92 2.90
C ARG A 256 -4.48 3.31 3.44
N ASN A 257 -4.65 2.00 3.28
CA ASN A 257 -5.76 1.26 3.91
C ASN A 257 -7.13 1.88 3.57
N SER A 258 -7.34 2.33 2.33
CA SER A 258 -8.56 3.03 1.95
C SER A 258 -9.15 2.54 0.63
N VAL A 259 -10.44 2.84 0.38
CA VAL A 259 -11.07 2.65 -0.94
C VAL A 259 -11.12 3.99 -1.67
N VAL A 260 -10.67 4.01 -2.92
CA VAL A 260 -10.73 5.16 -3.82
C VAL A 260 -11.60 4.76 -5.01
N PRO A 261 -12.88 5.14 -5.08
CA PRO A 261 -13.75 4.73 -6.17
C PRO A 261 -13.20 5.19 -7.52
N VAL A 262 -12.78 6.44 -7.62
CA VAL A 262 -12.28 7.02 -8.88
C VAL A 262 -11.08 7.90 -8.58
N LEU A 263 -9.99 7.70 -9.30
CA LEU A 263 -8.95 8.71 -9.49
C LEU A 263 -9.35 9.53 -10.71
N PRO A 264 -9.90 10.75 -10.54
CA PRO A 264 -10.45 11.51 -11.65
C PRO A 264 -9.37 12.11 -12.54
N LYS A 265 -9.81 12.68 -13.65
CA LYS A 265 -8.95 13.43 -14.57
C LYS A 265 -8.14 14.49 -13.82
N GLN A 266 -6.84 14.55 -14.14
CA GLN A 266 -5.86 15.47 -13.58
C GLN A 266 -5.85 15.47 -12.05
N VAL A 267 -6.18 14.38 -11.37
CA VAL A 267 -6.09 14.35 -9.89
C VAL A 267 -4.66 14.64 -9.42
N PHE A 268 -3.66 14.17 -10.16
CA PHE A 268 -2.24 14.43 -9.93
C PHE A 268 -1.65 15.28 -11.06
N GLY A 269 -2.22 16.45 -11.35
CA GLY A 269 -1.75 17.30 -12.45
C GLY A 269 -0.48 18.11 -12.18
N SER A 270 -0.02 18.19 -10.92
CA SER A 270 1.24 18.85 -10.54
C SER A 270 2.40 17.87 -10.37
N SER A 271 3.62 18.34 -10.69
CA SER A 271 4.82 17.54 -10.54
C SER A 271 5.00 17.08 -9.10
N SER A 272 5.22 15.78 -8.90
CA SER A 272 5.20 15.19 -7.57
C SER A 272 6.48 14.40 -7.28
N GLY A 273 6.92 14.47 -6.02
CA GLY A 273 8.02 13.67 -5.51
C GLY A 273 7.66 12.19 -5.40
N GLN A 274 6.57 11.90 -4.70
CA GLN A 274 6.10 10.54 -4.53
C GLN A 274 4.57 10.48 -4.48
N ILE A 275 3.98 9.55 -5.22
CA ILE A 275 2.59 9.14 -5.05
C ILE A 275 2.61 7.68 -4.59
N ARG A 276 2.01 7.39 -3.44
CA ARG A 276 1.98 6.06 -2.85
C ARG A 276 0.55 5.65 -2.52
N LEU A 277 0.11 4.56 -3.13
CA LEU A 277 -1.13 3.87 -2.80
C LEU A 277 -0.75 2.56 -2.13
N GLU A 278 -1.10 2.38 -0.86
CA GLU A 278 -0.67 1.22 -0.06
C GLU A 278 -1.85 0.55 0.63
N ASN A 279 -2.06 -0.74 0.36
CA ASN A 279 -3.26 -1.45 0.84
C ASN A 279 -4.56 -0.71 0.47
N THR A 280 -4.63 -0.20 -0.76
CA THR A 280 -5.71 0.64 -1.26
C THR A 280 -6.48 -0.10 -2.35
N ARG A 281 -7.80 0.09 -2.39
CA ARG A 281 -8.65 -0.40 -3.50
C ARG A 281 -9.06 0.76 -4.38
N VAL A 282 -8.51 0.85 -5.58
CA VAL A 282 -8.90 1.83 -6.59
C VAL A 282 -9.88 1.19 -7.57
N HIS A 283 -11.12 1.65 -7.74
CA HIS A 283 -12.01 1.03 -8.74
C HIS A 283 -11.64 1.47 -10.16
N THR A 284 -11.37 2.76 -10.39
CA THR A 284 -11.01 3.27 -11.71
C THR A 284 -9.99 4.39 -11.65
N ALA A 285 -8.93 4.29 -12.45
CA ALA A 285 -8.05 5.40 -12.78
C ALA A 285 -8.46 5.98 -14.14
N LYS A 286 -8.99 7.21 -14.13
CA LYS A 286 -9.49 7.89 -15.33
C LYS A 286 -8.37 8.36 -16.25
N ALA A 287 -8.73 8.61 -17.51
CA ALA A 287 -7.85 9.29 -18.46
C ALA A 287 -7.25 10.58 -17.85
N GLU A 288 -5.94 10.77 -18.06
CA GLU A 288 -5.15 11.88 -17.54
C GLU A 288 -5.16 12.01 -16.00
N ALA A 289 -5.47 10.97 -15.23
CA ALA A 289 -5.35 11.00 -13.77
C ALA A 289 -3.93 11.38 -13.32
N PHE A 290 -2.92 10.91 -14.04
CA PHE A 290 -1.51 11.26 -13.88
C PHE A 290 -1.04 12.07 -15.09
N SER A 291 -1.27 13.39 -15.08
CA SER A 291 -0.99 14.30 -16.21
C SER A 291 0.18 15.27 -16.02
N ALA A 292 0.79 15.35 -14.83
CA ALA A 292 1.93 16.23 -14.59
C ALA A 292 3.13 15.96 -15.50
N THR A 293 3.99 16.95 -15.69
CA THR A 293 5.19 16.83 -16.53
C THR A 293 6.22 15.88 -15.93
N TYR A 294 6.29 15.78 -14.60
CA TYR A 294 7.31 15.00 -13.91
C TYR A 294 6.81 14.32 -12.63
N TYR A 295 7.16 13.04 -12.48
CA TYR A 295 7.00 12.29 -11.24
C TYR A 295 8.31 11.59 -10.88
N ASN A 296 8.78 11.78 -9.64
CA ASN A 296 9.95 11.05 -9.19
C ASN A 296 9.61 9.59 -8.82
N LYS A 297 8.49 9.32 -8.13
CA LYS A 297 8.11 7.93 -7.84
C LYS A 297 6.60 7.74 -7.72
N ILE A 298 6.06 6.72 -8.38
CA ILE A 298 4.67 6.25 -8.22
C ILE A 298 4.73 4.81 -7.76
N ILE A 299 4.13 4.52 -6.60
CA ILE A 299 4.09 3.19 -5.99
C ILE A 299 2.64 2.79 -5.74
N VAL A 300 2.24 1.67 -6.29
CA VAL A 300 1.01 0.97 -5.95
C VAL A 300 1.46 -0.32 -5.27
N ASN A 301 1.18 -0.45 -3.96
CA ASN A 301 1.64 -1.58 -3.15
C ASN A 301 0.49 -2.26 -2.42
N ALA A 302 0.45 -3.60 -2.42
CA ALA A 302 -0.57 -4.39 -1.72
C ALA A 302 -2.01 -3.96 -2.07
N SER A 303 -2.22 -3.47 -3.29
CA SER A 303 -3.42 -2.71 -3.68
C SER A 303 -4.13 -3.37 -4.86
N SER A 304 -5.43 -3.14 -5.00
CA SER A 304 -6.19 -3.59 -6.18
C SER A 304 -6.64 -2.39 -7.00
N VAL A 305 -6.43 -2.44 -8.32
CA VAL A 305 -6.96 -1.46 -9.28
C VAL A 305 -7.91 -2.17 -10.22
N GLY A 306 -9.16 -1.72 -10.28
CA GLY A 306 -10.16 -2.29 -11.18
C GLY A 306 -9.81 -1.99 -12.64
N LEU A 307 -10.03 -0.75 -13.06
CA LEU A 307 -9.79 -0.31 -14.43
C LEU A 307 -8.72 0.78 -14.47
N ILE A 308 -7.74 0.65 -15.36
CA ILE A 308 -6.86 1.75 -15.78
C ILE A 308 -7.28 2.14 -17.20
N GLU A 309 -7.90 3.31 -17.33
CA GLU A 309 -8.40 3.81 -18.61
C GLU A 309 -7.27 4.21 -19.56
N GLN A 310 -7.60 4.37 -20.85
CA GLN A 310 -6.71 4.97 -21.83
C GLN A 310 -6.14 6.30 -21.33
N GLU A 311 -4.83 6.50 -21.52
CA GLU A 311 -4.12 7.74 -21.18
C GLU A 311 -4.18 8.12 -19.70
N ALA A 312 -4.49 7.17 -18.80
CA ALA A 312 -4.45 7.40 -17.35
C ALA A 312 -3.08 7.96 -16.91
N PHE A 313 -1.99 7.48 -17.51
CA PHE A 313 -0.66 8.09 -17.42
C PHE A 313 -0.32 8.79 -18.73
N SER A 314 -0.31 10.12 -18.69
CA SER A 314 -0.20 10.96 -19.89
C SER A 314 1.14 10.80 -20.61
N GLN A 315 1.13 10.90 -21.94
CA GLN A 315 2.34 10.89 -22.77
C GLN A 315 3.31 12.03 -22.45
N LYS A 316 2.80 13.15 -21.92
CA LYS A 316 3.61 14.33 -21.56
C LYS A 316 4.36 14.15 -20.24
N SER A 317 4.08 13.07 -19.51
CA SER A 317 4.66 12.79 -18.20
C SER A 317 5.97 12.01 -18.31
N LEU A 318 6.98 12.45 -17.56
CA LEU A 318 8.18 11.67 -17.27
C LEU A 318 8.09 11.10 -15.85
N ILE A 319 8.10 9.78 -15.73
CA ILE A 319 8.11 9.07 -14.45
C ILE A 319 9.50 8.46 -14.23
N ILE A 320 10.18 8.77 -13.13
CA ILE A 320 11.47 8.12 -12.85
C ILE A 320 11.27 6.66 -12.42
N THR A 321 10.30 6.38 -11.55
CA THR A 321 10.00 5.00 -11.14
C THR A 321 8.50 4.77 -10.99
N LEU A 322 7.96 3.82 -11.74
CA LEU A 322 6.59 3.33 -11.62
C LEU A 322 6.60 1.88 -11.13
N GLU A 323 6.07 1.63 -9.94
CA GLU A 323 6.09 0.32 -9.28
C GLU A 323 4.67 -0.18 -8.98
N PHE A 324 4.35 -1.38 -9.45
CA PHE A 324 3.22 -2.19 -9.00
C PHE A 324 3.75 -3.39 -8.21
N VAL A 325 3.51 -3.43 -6.90
CA VAL A 325 4.05 -4.45 -6.00
C VAL A 325 2.93 -5.10 -5.22
N ASN A 326 2.78 -6.42 -5.29
CA ASN A 326 1.64 -7.12 -4.68
C ASN A 326 0.31 -6.47 -5.12
N CYS A 327 0.10 -6.33 -6.44
CA CYS A 327 -1.08 -5.65 -6.97
C CYS A 327 -2.02 -6.59 -7.72
N ASN A 328 -3.33 -6.36 -7.59
CA ASN A 328 -4.35 -6.95 -8.45
C ASN A 328 -4.89 -5.89 -9.43
N ILE A 329 -4.50 -5.98 -10.69
CA ILE A 329 -4.97 -5.11 -11.78
C ILE A 329 -5.96 -5.92 -12.63
N LEU A 330 -7.25 -5.56 -12.58
CA LEU A 330 -8.27 -6.32 -13.31
C LEU A 330 -8.21 -6.02 -14.83
N GLU A 331 -8.11 -4.76 -15.20
CA GLU A 331 -8.06 -4.38 -16.61
C GLU A 331 -7.20 -3.14 -16.84
N MET A 332 -6.31 -3.24 -17.83
CA MET A 332 -5.57 -2.11 -18.38
C MET A 332 -6.00 -1.92 -19.83
N GLN A 333 -6.53 -0.73 -20.15
CA GLN A 333 -6.98 -0.39 -21.50
C GLN A 333 -5.81 -0.04 -22.43
N GLN A 334 -6.10 -0.04 -23.73
CA GLN A 334 -5.18 0.47 -24.74
C GLN A 334 -4.63 1.86 -24.36
N LYS A 335 -3.32 2.04 -24.49
CA LYS A 335 -2.58 3.28 -24.20
C LYS A 335 -2.79 3.79 -22.77
N ALA A 336 -3.11 2.93 -21.81
CA ALA A 336 -3.23 3.31 -20.40
C ALA A 336 -1.96 3.97 -19.86
N ILE A 337 -0.79 3.45 -20.23
CA ILE A 337 0.52 3.99 -19.86
C ILE A 337 1.24 4.51 -21.10
N LEU A 338 1.16 5.82 -21.35
CA LEU A 338 1.92 6.51 -22.40
C LEU A 338 3.14 7.27 -21.89
N SER A 339 3.19 7.53 -20.58
CA SER A 339 4.29 8.25 -19.93
C SER A 339 5.63 7.56 -20.16
N ALA A 340 6.69 8.32 -20.42
CA ALA A 340 8.04 7.78 -20.39
C ALA A 340 8.38 7.37 -18.94
N ALA A 341 8.96 6.19 -18.76
CA ALA A 341 9.33 5.69 -17.43
C ALA A 341 10.81 5.33 -17.40
N ASN A 342 11.61 5.83 -16.46
CA ASN A 342 13.01 5.36 -16.38
C ASN A 342 13.05 3.91 -15.85
N ASN A 343 12.28 3.63 -14.79
CA ASN A 343 12.10 2.29 -14.23
C ASN A 343 10.62 1.91 -14.23
N PHE A 344 10.28 0.79 -14.86
CA PHE A 344 8.95 0.20 -14.82
C PHE A 344 9.01 -1.17 -14.16
N ILE A 345 8.32 -1.32 -13.04
CA ILE A 345 8.52 -2.45 -12.13
C ILE A 345 7.16 -3.07 -11.77
N MET A 346 7.05 -4.38 -12.00
CA MET A 346 5.92 -5.22 -11.58
C MET A 346 6.48 -6.38 -10.74
N ARG A 347 6.04 -6.53 -9.49
CA ARG A 347 6.55 -7.60 -8.61
C ARG A 347 5.49 -8.24 -7.72
N ASN A 348 5.66 -9.54 -7.47
CA ASN A 348 4.90 -10.32 -6.47
C ASN A 348 3.38 -10.24 -6.66
N SER A 349 2.93 -10.25 -7.91
CA SER A 349 1.53 -10.33 -8.23
C SER A 349 1.15 -11.80 -8.58
N SER A 350 0.69 -12.61 -7.63
CA SER A 350 0.05 -13.93 -7.89
C SER A 350 -1.48 -13.95 -8.11
N ALA A 351 -2.00 -14.58 -9.17
CA ALA A 351 -3.45 -14.71 -9.38
C ALA A 351 -4.20 -15.53 -8.32
N SER A 352 -5.46 -15.15 -8.05
CA SER A 352 -6.60 -16.07 -7.93
C SER A 352 -7.96 -15.36 -7.95
N ASP A 353 -8.93 -16.13 -8.45
CA ASP A 353 -10.40 -16.03 -8.41
C ASP A 353 -11.04 -14.74 -7.87
N GLY A 354 -11.35 -13.84 -8.80
CA GLY A 354 -12.43 -12.86 -8.62
C GLY A 354 -13.72 -13.51 -9.09
N THR A 355 -14.60 -13.86 -8.15
CA THR A 355 -15.93 -14.38 -8.41
C THR A 355 -16.71 -13.51 -9.40
N SER A 356 -16.85 -13.98 -10.63
CA SER A 356 -17.96 -13.64 -11.52
C SER A 356 -18.27 -14.87 -12.39
N SER A 357 -19.55 -15.20 -12.48
CA SER A 357 -20.12 -16.47 -12.91
C SER A 357 -19.79 -16.84 -14.37
N THR A 358 -18.68 -17.53 -14.59
CA THR A 358 -18.47 -18.56 -15.62
C THR A 358 -17.07 -19.14 -15.38
N LYS A 359 -16.98 -20.32 -14.73
CA LYS A 359 -15.69 -20.97 -14.40
C LYS A 359 -14.75 -21.02 -15.62
N PRO A 360 -13.55 -20.41 -15.54
CA PRO A 360 -12.42 -20.86 -16.34
C PRO A 360 -11.38 -21.55 -15.43
N ARG A 361 -10.79 -22.59 -16.02
CA ARG A 361 -9.71 -23.47 -15.55
C ARG A 361 -8.60 -22.68 -14.82
N GLN A 362 -8.11 -23.17 -13.67
CA GLN A 362 -6.88 -22.64 -13.06
C GLN A 362 -6.04 -23.75 -12.39
N PRO A 363 -4.71 -23.64 -12.48
CA PRO A 363 -3.77 -24.45 -11.70
C PRO A 363 -3.76 -24.04 -10.24
N ASN A 364 -3.50 -25.01 -9.37
CA ASN A 364 -3.57 -24.81 -7.93
C ASN A 364 -2.39 -23.95 -7.44
N VAL A 365 -2.62 -22.65 -7.26
CA VAL A 365 -1.61 -21.66 -6.86
C VAL A 365 -0.93 -21.99 -5.53
N GLU A 366 -1.56 -22.80 -4.66
CA GLU A 366 -0.92 -23.36 -3.46
C GLU A 366 0.18 -24.39 -3.79
N VAL A 367 0.02 -25.17 -4.86
CA VAL A 367 1.05 -26.11 -5.35
C VAL A 367 2.23 -25.32 -5.93
N LEU A 368 1.97 -24.30 -6.75
CA LEU A 368 3.02 -23.42 -7.30
C LEU A 368 3.80 -22.69 -6.18
N LYS A 369 3.12 -22.17 -5.15
CA LYS A 369 3.78 -21.57 -3.97
C LYS A 369 4.63 -22.59 -3.20
N SER A 370 4.14 -23.81 -3.01
CA SER A 370 4.89 -24.89 -2.34
C SER A 370 6.08 -25.38 -3.16
N MET A 371 5.98 -25.36 -4.49
CA MET A 371 7.04 -25.77 -5.42
C MET A 371 8.10 -24.69 -5.64
N PHE A 372 7.74 -23.41 -5.72
CA PHE A 372 8.73 -22.33 -5.67
C PHE A 372 9.49 -22.34 -4.33
N LEU A 373 8.85 -22.75 -3.23
CA LEU A 373 9.52 -23.02 -1.96
C LEU A 373 10.46 -24.25 -2.04
N SER A 374 10.10 -25.29 -2.78
CA SER A 374 10.97 -26.47 -3.02
C SER A 374 12.14 -26.16 -3.97
N LEU A 375 11.94 -25.34 -5.01
CA LEU A 375 12.99 -24.84 -5.89
C LEU A 375 13.96 -23.95 -5.11
N LYS A 376 13.45 -23.06 -4.24
CA LYS A 376 14.28 -22.31 -3.28
C LYS A 376 15.01 -23.21 -2.30
N LYS A 377 14.42 -24.31 -1.82
CA LYS A 377 15.12 -25.30 -0.97
C LYS A 377 16.26 -26.00 -1.70
N LYS A 378 16.14 -26.21 -3.03
CA LYS A 378 17.20 -26.78 -3.86
C LYS A 378 18.37 -25.80 -4.03
N GLU A 379 18.08 -24.50 -4.16
CA GLU A 379 19.08 -23.42 -4.22
C GLU A 379 19.68 -23.06 -2.84
N TYR A 380 18.93 -23.25 -1.74
CA TYR A 380 19.39 -23.01 -0.35
C TYR A 380 20.22 -24.16 0.25
N ARG A 381 20.15 -25.37 -0.30
CA ARG A 381 21.03 -26.48 0.11
C ARG A 381 22.51 -26.19 -0.19
N ASP A 382 22.79 -25.27 -1.10
CA ASP A 382 24.15 -24.85 -1.45
C ASP A 382 24.71 -23.74 -0.53
N THR A 383 23.93 -23.19 0.41
CA THR A 383 24.36 -22.05 1.25
C THR A 383 24.09 -22.17 2.77
N GLY A 384 23.66 -23.33 3.26
CA GLY A 384 23.89 -23.72 4.66
C GLY A 384 23.23 -22.90 5.78
N SER A 385 22.03 -22.34 5.60
CA SER A 385 21.28 -21.73 6.72
C SER A 385 19.78 -22.09 6.73
N SER A 386 19.22 -22.31 7.92
CA SER A 386 17.86 -22.83 8.13
C SER A 386 16.81 -21.71 8.24
N LEU A 387 15.67 -21.85 7.54
CA LEU A 387 14.48 -21.03 7.78
C LEU A 387 13.40 -21.82 8.54
N SER A 388 12.94 -21.29 9.67
CA SER A 388 11.83 -21.87 10.45
C SER A 388 10.48 -21.52 9.83
N SER A 389 9.60 -22.51 9.70
CA SER A 389 8.23 -22.39 9.22
C SER A 389 7.34 -21.63 10.21
N LYS A 390 6.91 -20.41 9.85
CA LYS A 390 5.71 -19.81 10.43
C LYS A 390 4.57 -19.91 9.42
N LYS A 391 3.48 -20.52 9.88
CA LYS A 391 2.19 -20.69 9.21
C LYS A 391 1.62 -19.30 8.91
N LEU A 392 1.51 -18.93 7.64
CA LEU A 392 0.91 -17.67 7.18
C LEU A 392 -0.34 -18.01 6.37
N THR A 393 -1.49 -17.80 6.99
CA THR A 393 -2.82 -17.91 6.37
C THR A 393 -3.33 -16.50 6.15
N TYR A 394 -3.12 -15.93 4.96
CA TYR A 394 -3.94 -14.86 4.36
C TYR A 394 -3.76 -14.95 2.84
N ASN A 395 -4.80 -15.44 2.17
CA ASN A 395 -4.89 -15.48 0.71
C ASN A 395 -5.31 -14.10 0.21
N VAL A 396 -4.32 -13.21 0.06
CA VAL A 396 -4.49 -12.00 -0.74
C VAL A 396 -3.89 -12.30 -2.11
N PHE A 397 -4.73 -12.22 -3.12
CA PHE A 397 -4.44 -12.58 -4.50
C PHE A 397 -4.21 -11.31 -5.33
N TYR A 398 -3.13 -11.31 -6.09
CA TYR A 398 -2.57 -10.17 -6.80
C TYR A 398 -2.34 -10.56 -8.28
N SER A 399 -3.14 -10.22 -9.29
CA SER A 399 -2.81 -10.60 -10.69
C SER A 399 -2.89 -9.47 -11.67
N PHE A 400 -2.32 -9.66 -12.86
CA PHE A 400 -2.67 -8.85 -14.03
C PHE A 400 -3.65 -9.66 -14.87
N ASN A 401 -4.93 -9.32 -14.82
CA ASN A 401 -5.95 -10.16 -15.46
C ASN A 401 -6.01 -9.90 -16.97
N VAL A 402 -6.30 -8.67 -17.39
CA VAL A 402 -6.42 -8.33 -18.81
C VAL A 402 -5.54 -7.13 -19.15
N ILE A 403 -4.58 -7.35 -20.06
CA ILE A 403 -3.76 -6.29 -20.67
C ILE A 403 -4.16 -6.18 -22.15
N GLN A 404 -4.91 -5.13 -22.50
CA GLN A 404 -5.37 -4.89 -23.87
C GLN A 404 -4.22 -4.50 -24.81
N THR A 405 -4.47 -4.56 -26.12
CA THR A 405 -3.52 -4.12 -27.16
C THR A 405 -3.03 -2.69 -26.95
N GLY A 406 -1.71 -2.53 -26.83
CA GLY A 406 -1.04 -1.26 -26.67
C GLY A 406 -1.21 -0.62 -25.30
N SER A 407 -1.57 -1.40 -24.26
CA SER A 407 -1.81 -0.90 -22.91
C SER A 407 -0.61 -0.15 -22.32
N VAL A 408 0.58 -0.73 -22.49
CA VAL A 408 1.83 -0.08 -22.15
C VAL A 408 2.48 0.35 -23.44
N ASN A 409 2.51 1.65 -23.74
CA ASN A 409 3.17 2.19 -24.92
C ASN A 409 4.11 3.31 -24.49
N ALA A 410 5.33 2.94 -24.09
CA ALA A 410 6.24 3.82 -23.38
C ALA A 410 7.71 3.56 -23.75
N THR A 411 8.51 4.63 -23.66
CA THR A 411 9.97 4.53 -23.62
C THR A 411 10.39 4.17 -22.21
N VAL A 412 11.12 3.06 -22.04
CA VAL A 412 11.51 2.58 -20.71
C VAL A 412 12.98 2.18 -20.63
N ALA A 413 13.78 2.80 -19.75
CA ALA A 413 15.19 2.39 -19.64
C ALA A 413 15.34 1.01 -18.99
N PHE A 414 14.59 0.73 -17.92
CA PHE A 414 14.61 -0.55 -17.22
C PHE A 414 13.21 -1.10 -16.96
N VAL A 415 12.93 -2.29 -17.47
CA VAL A 415 11.71 -3.05 -17.18
C VAL A 415 12.05 -4.23 -16.26
N LYS A 416 11.32 -4.37 -15.16
CA LYS A 416 11.49 -5.47 -14.21
C LYS A 416 10.14 -6.11 -13.88
N ILE A 417 9.94 -7.34 -14.30
CA ILE A 417 8.75 -8.15 -14.06
C ILE A 417 9.19 -9.41 -13.30
N GLU A 418 8.81 -9.53 -12.03
CA GLU A 418 9.18 -10.71 -11.23
C GLU A 418 8.02 -11.27 -10.43
N TYR A 419 7.97 -12.59 -10.26
CA TYR A 419 6.99 -13.26 -9.39
C TYR A 419 5.55 -12.83 -9.70
N SER A 420 5.24 -12.64 -10.99
CA SER A 420 3.97 -12.08 -11.45
C SER A 420 3.21 -13.06 -12.36
N THR A 421 1.89 -13.08 -12.22
CA THR A 421 0.97 -13.89 -13.05
C THR A 421 0.16 -12.99 -13.96
N PHE A 422 0.23 -13.27 -15.26
CA PHE A 422 -0.54 -12.62 -16.31
C PHE A 422 -1.60 -13.59 -16.82
N TYR A 423 -2.88 -13.25 -16.69
CA TYR A 423 -3.96 -14.12 -17.15
C TYR A 423 -4.14 -14.02 -18.67
N LYS A 424 -4.27 -12.80 -19.20
CA LYS A 424 -4.33 -12.57 -20.65
C LYS A 424 -3.61 -11.30 -21.05
N VAL A 425 -2.68 -11.43 -21.99
CA VAL A 425 -2.04 -10.30 -22.69
C VAL A 425 -2.43 -10.37 -24.16
N TYR A 426 -3.16 -9.35 -24.62
CA TYR A 426 -3.56 -9.23 -26.01
C TYR A 426 -2.37 -8.90 -26.91
N ALA A 427 -2.54 -9.05 -28.22
CA ALA A 427 -1.53 -8.73 -29.21
C ALA A 427 -1.04 -7.28 -29.00
N ARG A 428 0.29 -7.08 -29.03
CA ARG A 428 0.94 -5.79 -28.75
C ARG A 428 0.58 -5.19 -27.39
N GLY A 429 0.23 -5.98 -26.38
CA GLY A 429 -0.14 -5.48 -25.04
C GLY A 429 0.95 -4.60 -24.41
N PHE A 430 2.21 -4.97 -24.62
CA PHE A 430 3.37 -4.15 -24.31
C PHE A 430 4.02 -3.67 -25.61
N VAL A 431 4.16 -2.36 -25.76
CA VAL A 431 4.86 -1.68 -26.85
C VAL A 431 5.96 -0.82 -26.23
N LEU A 432 7.18 -1.37 -26.16
CA LEU A 432 8.34 -0.68 -25.62
C LEU A 432 9.11 0.00 -26.75
N THR A 433 8.99 1.32 -26.86
CA THR A 433 9.57 2.09 -27.98
C THR A 433 11.10 2.12 -27.96
N SER A 434 11.70 2.09 -26.77
CA SER A 434 13.14 1.91 -26.54
C SER A 434 13.37 1.39 -25.14
N TRP A 435 14.41 0.57 -24.97
CA TRP A 435 14.84 0.02 -23.69
C TRP A 435 16.31 -0.36 -23.64
N ASN A 436 16.86 -0.36 -22.42
CA ASN A 436 18.25 -0.70 -22.14
C ASN A 436 18.39 -1.99 -21.33
N ARG A 437 17.47 -2.22 -20.38
CA ARG A 437 17.47 -3.40 -19.52
C ARG A 437 16.08 -4.00 -19.38
N ILE A 438 15.98 -5.33 -19.48
CA ILE A 438 14.73 -6.07 -19.20
C ILE A 438 15.05 -7.26 -18.30
N ALA A 439 14.28 -7.43 -17.24
CA ALA A 439 14.32 -8.62 -16.41
C ALA A 439 12.93 -9.20 -16.19
N MET A 440 12.70 -10.40 -16.71
CA MET A 440 11.47 -11.18 -16.54
C MET A 440 11.82 -12.49 -15.83
N LYS A 441 11.58 -12.57 -14.52
CA LYS A 441 11.99 -13.73 -13.70
C LYS A 441 10.86 -14.30 -12.86
N ASN A 442 10.72 -15.63 -12.85
CA ASN A 442 9.74 -16.34 -12.02
C ASN A 442 8.28 -15.89 -12.29
N ASN A 443 7.93 -15.63 -13.56
CA ASN A 443 6.57 -15.23 -13.93
C ASN A 443 5.75 -16.39 -14.47
N THR A 444 4.43 -16.24 -14.45
CA THR A 444 3.49 -17.18 -15.07
C THR A 444 2.64 -16.42 -16.09
N PHE A 445 2.68 -16.85 -17.35
CA PHE A 445 1.93 -16.28 -18.46
C PHE A 445 0.88 -17.28 -18.91
N LEU A 446 -0.40 -17.02 -18.64
CA LEU A 446 -1.47 -17.99 -18.93
C LEU A 446 -1.93 -17.93 -20.39
N LYS A 447 -2.18 -16.73 -20.92
CA LYS A 447 -2.58 -16.55 -22.32
C LYS A 447 -1.90 -15.35 -22.95
N MET A 448 -1.08 -15.60 -23.96
CA MET A 448 -0.31 -14.61 -24.70
C MET A 448 -0.70 -14.65 -26.17
N GLU A 449 -1.31 -13.58 -26.66
CA GLU A 449 -1.63 -13.44 -28.09
C GLU A 449 -0.37 -13.07 -28.92
N PRO A 450 -0.43 -13.16 -30.27
CA PRO A 450 0.73 -12.94 -31.11
C PRO A 450 1.35 -11.56 -30.88
N HIS A 451 2.69 -11.52 -30.79
CA HIS A 451 3.42 -10.28 -30.53
C HIS A 451 2.93 -9.51 -29.29
N ALA A 452 2.53 -10.21 -28.23
CA ALA A 452 2.12 -9.60 -26.96
C ALA A 452 3.13 -8.57 -26.43
N PHE A 453 4.42 -8.82 -26.64
CA PHE A 453 5.49 -7.86 -26.39
C PHE A 453 6.13 -7.42 -27.70
N VAL A 454 5.85 -6.18 -28.12
CA VAL A 454 6.54 -5.50 -29.20
C VAL A 454 7.56 -4.56 -28.60
N SER A 455 8.79 -4.61 -29.11
CA SER A 455 9.81 -3.66 -28.70
C SER A 455 10.69 -3.25 -29.87
N ASN A 456 11.36 -2.11 -29.72
CA ASN A 456 12.55 -1.80 -30.48
C ASN A 456 13.67 -1.54 -29.46
N PRO A 457 14.66 -2.43 -29.32
CA PRO A 457 15.70 -2.23 -28.33
C PRO A 457 16.44 -0.91 -28.57
N GLY A 458 17.01 -0.32 -27.52
CA GLY A 458 18.04 0.71 -27.67
C GLY A 458 19.41 0.04 -27.76
N HIS A 459 20.32 0.51 -26.90
CA HIS A 459 21.52 -0.23 -26.54
C HIS A 459 21.18 -1.24 -25.44
N VAL A 460 21.12 -2.51 -25.81
CA VAL A 460 20.89 -3.61 -24.88
C VAL A 460 22.09 -3.73 -23.96
N HIS A 461 21.86 -3.58 -22.65
CA HIS A 461 22.88 -3.72 -21.62
C HIS A 461 22.68 -4.96 -20.75
N ASP A 462 21.44 -5.38 -20.53
CA ASP A 462 21.09 -6.54 -19.71
C ASP A 462 19.70 -7.04 -20.10
N PHE A 463 19.59 -8.31 -20.43
CA PHE A 463 18.35 -8.97 -20.74
C PHE A 463 18.27 -10.28 -19.98
N SER A 464 17.19 -10.50 -19.22
CA SER A 464 16.98 -11.78 -18.53
C SER A 464 15.55 -12.29 -18.65
N PHE A 465 15.44 -13.58 -19.00
CA PHE A 465 14.19 -14.32 -19.11
C PHE A 465 14.39 -15.69 -18.45
N VAL A 466 14.08 -15.75 -17.15
CA VAL A 466 14.52 -16.86 -16.28
C VAL A 466 13.36 -17.43 -15.45
N ASN A 467 13.26 -18.76 -15.36
CA ASN A 467 12.27 -19.44 -14.53
C ASN A 467 10.81 -19.05 -14.84
N ASN A 468 10.49 -18.72 -16.09
CA ASN A 468 9.12 -18.36 -16.46
C ASN A 468 8.31 -19.60 -16.85
N ILE A 469 7.02 -19.59 -16.53
CA ILE A 469 6.03 -20.59 -16.91
C ILE A 469 5.11 -19.96 -17.94
N ILE A 470 4.98 -20.57 -19.12
CA ILE A 470 4.17 -20.12 -20.23
C ILE A 470 3.16 -21.21 -20.52
N ASP A 471 1.88 -20.95 -20.30
CA ASP A 471 0.80 -21.89 -20.55
C ASP A 471 0.40 -21.83 -22.04
N ALA A 472 -0.39 -20.84 -22.46
CA ALA A 472 -0.71 -20.63 -23.87
C ALA A 472 0.02 -19.40 -24.43
N SER A 473 0.80 -19.59 -25.49
CA SER A 473 1.36 -18.49 -26.30
C SER A 473 1.18 -18.73 -27.79
N ASP A 474 0.93 -17.63 -28.51
CA ASP A 474 0.86 -17.60 -29.96
C ASP A 474 2.13 -16.95 -30.55
N ASN A 475 2.38 -17.22 -31.84
CA ASN A 475 3.61 -16.86 -32.55
C ASN A 475 4.15 -15.45 -32.24
N GLY A 476 5.44 -15.42 -31.87
CA GLY A 476 6.20 -14.20 -31.64
C GLY A 476 5.77 -13.41 -30.40
N ALA A 477 5.00 -13.97 -29.46
CA ALA A 477 4.62 -13.27 -28.24
C ALA A 477 5.83 -12.84 -27.42
N PHE A 478 6.92 -13.62 -27.45
CA PHE A 478 8.20 -13.30 -26.82
C PHE A 478 9.33 -12.96 -27.82
N GLY A 479 8.99 -12.49 -29.03
CA GLY A 479 9.96 -12.14 -30.09
C GLY A 479 11.03 -11.12 -29.71
N LEU A 480 10.81 -10.34 -28.64
CA LEU A 480 11.80 -9.42 -28.07
C LEU A 480 13.09 -10.15 -27.61
N ILE A 481 13.01 -11.43 -27.28
CA ILE A 481 14.15 -12.25 -26.83
C ILE A 481 15.15 -12.40 -27.98
N GLY A 482 14.68 -12.80 -29.16
CA GLY A 482 15.51 -12.89 -30.36
C GLY A 482 16.08 -11.53 -30.80
N GLN A 483 15.30 -10.46 -30.65
CA GLN A 483 15.79 -9.09 -30.88
C GLN A 483 16.95 -8.73 -29.93
N ALA A 484 16.81 -9.01 -28.63
CA ALA A 484 17.85 -8.77 -27.63
C ALA A 484 19.12 -9.57 -27.96
N HIS A 485 18.96 -10.86 -28.25
CA HIS A 485 20.05 -11.78 -28.58
C HIS A 485 20.80 -11.36 -29.85
N SER A 486 20.08 -10.94 -30.90
CA SER A 486 20.71 -10.49 -32.15
C SER A 486 21.59 -9.25 -31.99
N ARG A 487 21.35 -8.43 -30.96
CA ARG A 487 22.10 -7.18 -30.72
C ARG A 487 23.22 -7.33 -29.69
N ALA A 488 22.98 -8.08 -28.62
CA ALA A 488 23.92 -8.24 -27.51
C ALA A 488 23.83 -9.67 -26.94
N PRO A 489 24.36 -10.68 -27.63
CA PRO A 489 24.19 -12.09 -27.24
C PRO A 489 24.82 -12.41 -25.87
N ASN A 490 25.89 -11.70 -25.48
CA ASN A 490 26.57 -11.88 -24.20
C ASN A 490 25.80 -11.29 -23.01
N ASP A 491 24.81 -10.43 -23.27
CA ASP A 491 24.02 -9.74 -22.24
C ASP A 491 22.63 -10.38 -22.06
N VAL A 492 22.41 -11.58 -22.61
CA VAL A 492 21.15 -12.34 -22.55
C VAL A 492 21.28 -13.54 -21.59
N ASP A 493 20.61 -13.46 -20.44
CA ASP A 493 20.41 -14.56 -19.48
C ASP A 493 19.07 -15.25 -19.74
N TYR A 494 19.10 -16.38 -20.45
CA TYR A 494 17.92 -17.20 -20.77
C TYR A 494 18.09 -18.60 -20.19
N ARG A 495 17.25 -18.98 -19.21
CA ARG A 495 17.29 -20.31 -18.58
C ARG A 495 16.01 -20.71 -17.86
N ASN A 496 15.76 -22.02 -17.82
CA ASN A 496 14.68 -22.65 -17.08
C ASN A 496 13.28 -22.13 -17.43
N ASN A 497 12.95 -22.02 -18.72
CA ASN A 497 11.62 -21.59 -19.13
C ASN A 497 10.76 -22.81 -19.48
N TYR A 498 9.55 -22.87 -18.93
CA TYR A 498 8.64 -24.01 -19.03
C TYR A 498 7.46 -23.62 -19.91
N PHE A 499 7.20 -24.40 -20.95
CA PHE A 499 6.13 -24.16 -21.90
C PHE A 499 5.10 -25.29 -21.82
N ASN A 500 3.81 -24.96 -21.76
CA ASN A 500 2.73 -25.93 -21.97
C ASN A 500 2.57 -26.23 -23.47
N LYS A 501 3.67 -26.69 -24.06
CA LYS A 501 3.75 -27.12 -25.44
C LYS A 501 4.14 -28.59 -25.42
N GLU A 502 3.34 -29.42 -26.08
CA GLU A 502 3.66 -30.82 -26.25
C GLU A 502 5.02 -30.98 -26.96
N CYS A 503 5.92 -31.79 -26.37
CA CYS A 503 7.19 -32.13 -26.98
C CYS A 503 6.96 -32.90 -28.29
N ASN A 504 7.43 -32.37 -29.41
CA ASN A 504 7.38 -33.05 -30.71
C ASN A 504 8.60 -32.69 -31.57
N CYS A 505 8.82 -33.42 -32.67
CA CYS A 505 9.99 -33.24 -33.52
C CYS A 505 9.95 -31.98 -34.40
N LEU A 506 8.83 -31.25 -34.41
CA LEU A 506 8.66 -29.95 -35.09
C LEU A 506 8.72 -28.78 -34.10
N ILE A 507 9.17 -29.01 -32.86
CA ILE A 507 9.22 -27.99 -31.82
C ILE A 507 10.22 -26.86 -32.13
N GLU A 508 11.18 -27.12 -33.01
CA GLU A 508 12.15 -26.13 -33.48
C GLU A 508 11.49 -24.95 -34.19
N ASP A 509 10.59 -25.22 -35.14
CA ASP A 509 9.85 -24.19 -35.88
C ASP A 509 9.02 -23.33 -34.93
N TRP A 510 8.35 -23.99 -33.98
CA TRP A 510 7.51 -23.31 -33.00
C TRP A 510 8.33 -22.42 -32.05
N LEU A 511 9.39 -22.95 -31.43
CA LEU A 511 10.23 -22.20 -30.49
C LEU A 511 10.93 -21.03 -31.18
N SER A 512 11.39 -21.25 -32.41
CA SER A 512 12.04 -20.21 -33.22
C SER A 512 11.07 -19.07 -33.55
N SER A 513 9.84 -19.40 -33.91
CA SER A 513 8.78 -18.42 -34.16
C SER A 513 8.37 -17.67 -32.89
N GLU A 514 8.23 -18.36 -31.77
CA GLU A 514 7.82 -17.81 -30.46
C GLU A 514 8.85 -16.78 -29.93
N LEU A 515 10.13 -17.15 -29.96
CA LEU A 515 11.21 -16.31 -29.44
C LEU A 515 11.76 -15.32 -30.48
N GLY A 516 11.38 -15.46 -31.75
CA GLY A 516 11.89 -14.64 -32.85
C GLY A 516 13.39 -14.85 -33.10
N ILE A 517 13.87 -16.09 -32.94
CA ILE A 517 15.29 -16.45 -33.07
C ILE A 517 15.57 -17.13 -34.41
N THR A 518 16.83 -17.14 -34.82
CA THR A 518 17.30 -17.86 -36.02
C THR A 518 17.67 -19.31 -35.68
N GLU A 519 17.67 -20.20 -36.66
CA GLU A 519 18.11 -21.61 -36.54
C GLU A 519 19.47 -21.73 -35.83
N LYS A 520 20.43 -20.86 -36.14
CA LYS A 520 21.77 -20.88 -35.53
C LYS A 520 21.78 -20.65 -34.02
N ALA A 521 20.76 -19.97 -33.49
CA ALA A 521 20.63 -19.69 -32.07
C ALA A 521 19.78 -20.74 -31.33
N PHE A 522 19.08 -21.60 -32.06
CA PHE A 522 18.10 -22.55 -31.52
C PHE A 522 18.68 -23.39 -30.38
N ASP A 523 19.84 -24.01 -30.58
CA ASP A 523 20.48 -24.90 -29.60
C ASP A 523 20.64 -24.25 -28.22
N GLN A 524 21.03 -22.96 -28.18
CA GLN A 524 21.22 -22.22 -26.93
C GLN A 524 19.90 -22.06 -26.14
N PHE A 525 18.80 -21.81 -26.85
CA PHE A 525 17.49 -21.65 -26.24
C PHE A 525 16.83 -22.99 -25.93
N ALA A 526 17.04 -24.01 -26.76
CA ALA A 526 16.51 -25.36 -26.57
C ALA A 526 17.08 -26.07 -25.33
N LEU A 527 18.36 -25.86 -25.00
CA LEU A 527 19.01 -26.35 -23.77
C LEU A 527 18.39 -25.78 -22.48
N ASN A 528 17.65 -24.69 -22.60
CA ASN A 528 17.15 -23.87 -21.50
C ASN A 528 15.62 -23.75 -21.47
N SER A 529 14.96 -24.51 -22.35
CA SER A 529 13.52 -24.54 -22.53
C SER A 529 13.01 -25.95 -22.26
N TYR A 530 11.86 -26.04 -21.61
CA TYR A 530 11.21 -27.29 -21.24
C TYR A 530 9.84 -27.37 -21.90
N CYS A 531 9.55 -28.49 -22.55
CA CYS A 531 8.25 -28.83 -23.11
C CYS A 531 7.55 -29.87 -22.25
N THR A 532 6.23 -30.00 -22.42
CA THR A 532 5.39 -30.93 -21.67
C THR A 532 5.28 -32.26 -22.40
N ILE A 533 5.42 -33.37 -21.67
CA ILE A 533 5.19 -34.72 -22.16
C ILE A 533 3.81 -35.18 -21.67
N GLU A 534 2.83 -35.29 -22.55
CA GLU A 534 1.50 -35.80 -22.17
C GLU A 534 1.56 -37.30 -21.84
N GLU A 535 2.29 -38.07 -22.65
CA GLU A 535 2.33 -39.52 -22.53
C GLU A 535 3.18 -40.00 -21.33
N ILE A 536 2.50 -40.61 -20.36
CA ILE A 536 3.12 -41.13 -19.13
C ILE A 536 4.23 -42.15 -19.45
N ALA A 537 4.11 -42.92 -20.53
CA ALA A 537 5.13 -43.89 -20.92
C ALA A 537 6.47 -43.21 -21.25
N ILE A 538 6.44 -42.08 -21.97
CA ILE A 538 7.62 -41.28 -22.31
C ILE A 538 8.18 -40.60 -21.05
N ALA A 539 7.30 -40.04 -20.20
CA ALA A 539 7.72 -39.44 -18.93
C ALA A 539 8.44 -40.46 -18.01
N ARG A 540 7.94 -41.71 -17.95
CA ARG A 540 8.58 -42.84 -17.25
C ARG A 540 9.90 -43.25 -17.91
N CYS A 541 9.93 -43.32 -19.24
CA CYS A 541 11.11 -43.67 -20.03
C CYS A 541 12.32 -42.77 -19.71
N PHE A 542 12.08 -41.49 -19.42
CA PHE A 542 13.15 -40.52 -19.10
C PHE A 542 13.24 -40.14 -17.62
N ASN A 543 12.52 -40.82 -16.72
CA ASN A 543 12.47 -40.49 -15.28
C ASN A 543 12.11 -39.01 -14.99
N VAL A 544 11.11 -38.48 -15.72
CA VAL A 544 10.64 -37.09 -15.61
C VAL A 544 9.25 -37.09 -14.97
N PRO A 545 9.15 -37.17 -13.63
CA PRO A 545 7.85 -37.28 -12.94
C PRO A 545 7.01 -36.01 -13.05
N ASP A 546 7.63 -34.84 -13.20
CA ASP A 546 6.93 -33.57 -13.42
C ASP A 546 6.46 -33.40 -14.87
N LYS A 547 6.67 -34.39 -15.74
CA LYS A 547 6.34 -34.38 -17.18
C LYS A 547 6.97 -33.21 -17.98
N ASN A 548 8.01 -32.54 -17.47
CA ASN A 548 8.68 -31.44 -18.18
C ASN A 548 10.09 -31.85 -18.63
N LEU A 549 10.30 -31.97 -19.93
CA LEU A 549 11.59 -32.38 -20.50
C LEU A 549 12.26 -31.24 -21.27
N GLU A 550 13.57 -31.10 -21.07
CA GLU A 550 14.42 -30.16 -21.80
C GLU A 550 14.34 -30.45 -23.32
N ILE A 551 14.07 -29.41 -24.12
CA ILE A 551 13.79 -29.57 -25.56
C ILE A 551 14.97 -30.22 -26.30
N SER A 552 16.20 -29.78 -26.02
CA SER A 552 17.42 -30.37 -26.59
C SER A 552 17.54 -31.87 -26.30
N LYS A 553 17.22 -32.30 -25.06
CA LYS A 553 17.27 -33.71 -24.65
C LYS A 553 16.18 -34.52 -25.33
N PHE A 554 15.00 -33.96 -25.48
CA PHE A 554 13.91 -34.60 -26.23
C PHE A 554 14.32 -34.82 -27.69
N LEU A 555 14.79 -33.79 -28.38
CA LEU A 555 15.23 -33.89 -29.77
C LEU A 555 16.36 -34.93 -29.93
N ALA A 556 17.37 -34.89 -29.07
CA ALA A 556 18.50 -35.82 -29.14
C ALA A 556 18.11 -37.29 -28.88
N LYS A 557 17.15 -37.55 -27.99
CA LYS A 557 16.79 -38.91 -27.56
C LYS A 557 15.58 -39.52 -28.29
N VAL A 558 14.67 -38.69 -28.79
CA VAL A 558 13.40 -39.12 -29.40
C VAL A 558 13.38 -38.87 -30.90
N CYS A 559 13.84 -37.70 -31.37
CA CYS A 559 13.74 -37.27 -32.77
C CYS A 559 14.98 -37.56 -33.61
N ASN A 560 15.78 -38.55 -33.21
CA ASN A 560 16.97 -38.96 -33.96
C ASN A 560 16.62 -40.00 -35.04
N ASP A 561 17.54 -40.24 -35.97
CA ASP A 561 17.35 -41.20 -37.07
C ASP A 561 17.25 -42.68 -36.62
N ASN A 562 17.28 -42.97 -35.31
CA ASN A 562 17.10 -44.35 -34.84
C ASN A 562 15.62 -44.64 -34.64
N ASP A 563 15.17 -45.77 -35.16
CA ASP A 563 13.80 -46.27 -34.99
C ASP A 563 13.43 -46.65 -33.54
N ASN A 564 14.39 -46.62 -32.59
CA ASN A 564 14.20 -47.11 -31.23
C ASN A 564 14.58 -46.05 -30.17
N ILE A 565 13.59 -45.67 -29.34
CA ILE A 565 13.78 -44.80 -28.18
C ILE A 565 14.49 -45.59 -27.06
N LYS A 566 15.67 -45.10 -26.62
CA LYS A 566 16.42 -45.71 -25.52
C LYS A 566 16.01 -45.09 -24.18
N CYS A 567 15.23 -45.84 -23.40
CA CYS A 567 14.81 -45.43 -22.07
C CYS A 567 15.92 -45.55 -21.03
N GLU A 568 15.87 -44.66 -20.04
CA GLU A 568 16.70 -44.73 -18.86
C GLU A 568 16.17 -45.78 -17.88
N PRO A 569 17.04 -46.40 -17.06
CA PRO A 569 16.59 -47.29 -16.00
C PRO A 569 15.61 -46.57 -15.07
N PHE A 570 14.42 -47.12 -14.90
CA PHE A 570 13.37 -46.50 -14.12
C PHE A 570 13.77 -46.41 -12.64
N LYS A 571 13.71 -45.22 -12.05
CA LYS A 571 13.95 -45.02 -10.61
C LYS A 571 12.65 -45.26 -9.84
N THR A 572 12.54 -46.43 -9.20
CA THR A 572 11.34 -46.86 -8.46
C THR A 572 11.07 -46.10 -7.16
N LYS A 573 12.01 -45.27 -6.69
CA LYS A 573 11.87 -44.48 -5.46
C LYS A 573 12.50 -43.10 -5.65
N LEU A 574 11.77 -42.07 -5.22
CA LEU A 574 12.34 -40.74 -4.98
C LEU A 574 13.30 -40.79 -3.78
N GLU A 575 14.12 -39.74 -3.57
CA GLU A 575 15.07 -39.67 -2.44
C GLU A 575 14.41 -39.82 -1.06
N ASP A 576 13.09 -39.59 -0.97
CA ASP A 576 12.28 -39.74 0.25
C ASP A 576 11.62 -41.13 0.41
N GLY A 577 11.84 -42.06 -0.52
CA GLY A 577 11.27 -43.41 -0.50
C GLY A 577 9.84 -43.53 -1.03
N SER A 578 9.22 -42.44 -1.50
CA SER A 578 7.89 -42.44 -2.13
C SER A 578 7.94 -42.88 -3.60
N LEU A 579 6.80 -43.34 -4.13
CA LEU A 579 6.62 -43.62 -5.55
C LEU A 579 6.49 -42.30 -6.33
N PRO A 580 7.10 -42.17 -7.52
CA PRO A 580 6.96 -40.95 -8.32
C PRO A 580 5.51 -40.77 -8.79
N ASN A 581 4.86 -39.67 -8.39
CA ASN A 581 3.61 -39.25 -9.01
C ASN A 581 3.93 -38.58 -10.35
N PHE A 582 3.24 -39.00 -11.42
CA PHE A 582 3.40 -38.45 -12.76
C PHE A 582 2.29 -37.43 -13.02
N GLU A 583 2.37 -36.31 -12.32
CA GLU A 583 1.50 -35.16 -12.51
C GLU A 583 2.36 -33.95 -12.84
N ASN A 584 1.98 -33.23 -13.89
CA ASN A 584 2.69 -32.01 -14.23
C ASN A 584 2.31 -30.93 -13.22
N PRO A 585 3.28 -30.38 -12.48
CA PRO A 585 2.99 -29.41 -11.42
C PRO A 585 2.74 -28.00 -11.95
N PHE A 586 3.09 -27.74 -13.20
CA PHE A 586 2.91 -26.44 -13.85
C PHE A 586 1.61 -26.41 -14.66
N PHE A 587 1.25 -27.52 -15.29
CA PHE A 587 0.12 -27.63 -16.21
C PHE A 587 -0.71 -28.85 -15.83
N HIS A 588 -1.96 -28.67 -15.44
CA HIS A 588 -2.82 -29.82 -15.14
C HIS A 588 -3.48 -30.32 -16.41
N ASP A 589 -3.46 -31.64 -16.60
CA ASP A 589 -4.23 -32.30 -17.65
C ASP A 589 -5.72 -32.00 -17.42
N GLU A 590 -6.40 -31.49 -18.44
CA GLU A 590 -7.86 -31.56 -18.45
C GLU A 590 -8.23 -33.04 -18.50
N GLU A 591 -8.62 -33.61 -17.37
CA GLU A 591 -9.52 -34.75 -17.45
C GLU A 591 -10.72 -34.28 -18.27
N GLN A 592 -10.85 -34.84 -19.47
CA GLN A 592 -12.11 -34.86 -20.19
C GLN A 592 -13.13 -35.44 -19.22
N ASP A 593 -13.87 -34.56 -18.57
CA ASP A 593 -15.09 -34.85 -17.83
C ASP A 593 -16.23 -35.23 -18.80
N THR A 594 -15.89 -35.96 -19.86
CA THR A 594 -16.79 -36.82 -20.62
C THR A 594 -16.56 -38.25 -20.17
N ASN A 595 -16.75 -38.50 -18.88
CA ASN A 595 -17.43 -39.68 -18.36
C ASN A 595 -17.53 -39.51 -16.85
N VAL A 596 -18.63 -38.90 -16.41
CA VAL A 596 -19.23 -39.23 -15.11
C VAL A 596 -19.60 -40.72 -15.14
N LEU A 597 -18.59 -41.58 -15.01
CA LEU A 597 -18.74 -42.95 -14.58
C LEU A 597 -19.03 -42.85 -13.09
N SER A 598 -20.33 -42.79 -12.78
CA SER A 598 -20.85 -42.92 -11.43
C SER A 598 -20.10 -44.03 -10.68
N ASP A 599 -19.90 -43.86 -9.38
CA ASP A 599 -19.23 -44.75 -8.42
C ASP A 599 -19.69 -46.24 -8.41
N ARG A 600 -20.55 -46.67 -9.33
CA ARG A 600 -21.01 -48.05 -9.52
C ARG A 600 -20.03 -48.97 -10.28
N ASN A 601 -18.98 -48.45 -10.91
CA ASN A 601 -18.05 -49.27 -11.71
C ASN A 601 -16.67 -49.54 -11.06
N LYS A 602 -16.55 -49.42 -9.73
CA LYS A 602 -15.47 -50.11 -8.99
C LYS A 602 -15.74 -51.63 -8.97
N LYS A 603 -15.62 -52.30 -10.12
CA LYS A 603 -15.52 -53.76 -10.17
C LYS A 603 -14.07 -54.16 -9.88
N ILE A 604 -13.92 -54.77 -8.71
CA ILE A 604 -12.74 -55.50 -8.24
C ILE A 604 -12.25 -56.44 -9.35
N ILE A 605 -11.01 -56.26 -9.82
CA ILE A 605 -10.31 -57.28 -10.59
C ILE A 605 -9.77 -58.29 -9.57
N GLY A 606 -10.56 -59.35 -9.33
CA GLY A 606 -10.10 -60.52 -8.60
C GLY A 606 -9.36 -61.45 -9.57
N ILE A 607 -8.04 -61.60 -9.37
CA ILE A 607 -7.26 -62.65 -10.02
C ILE A 607 -7.68 -63.98 -9.39
N VAL A 608 -8.33 -64.85 -10.15
CA VAL A 608 -8.57 -66.24 -9.77
C VAL A 608 -7.41 -67.08 -10.30
N ILE A 609 -6.55 -67.56 -9.41
CA ILE A 609 -5.57 -68.60 -9.73
C ILE A 609 -6.30 -69.93 -9.61
N VAL A 610 -6.49 -70.61 -10.75
CA VAL A 610 -6.89 -72.02 -10.77
C VAL A 610 -5.62 -72.85 -10.94
N THR A 611 -5.22 -73.55 -9.89
CA THR A 611 -4.28 -74.67 -9.99
C THR A 611 -5.04 -75.90 -10.48
N ILE A 612 -4.55 -76.52 -11.55
CA ILE A 612 -4.86 -77.91 -11.91
C ILE A 612 -3.59 -78.72 -11.68
#